data_AF-A0A350F2N4-F1
#
_entry.id   AF-A0A350F2N4-F1
#
_cell.length_a   1.000
_cell.length_b   1.000
_cell.length_c   1.000
_cell.angle_alpha   90.00
_cell.angle_beta   90.00
_cell.angle_gamma   90.00
#
_symmetry.space_group_name_H-M   'P 1'
#
loop_
_entity.id
_entity.type
_entity.pdbx_description
1 polymer ?
#
loop_
_entity_poly.entity_id
_entity_poly.type
_entity_poly.pdbx_seq_one_letter_code
_entity_poly.pdbx_strand_id
1 'polypeptide(L)' 'QQAYLKAPNTDATDTFGSSVALAGDTAVVGAILEASATIVPNGDGVDNSAYGAGAAYLF' A
#
# COMPACT_ATOMS: atom_id res chain seq x y z
N GLN A 1 5.43 6.85 -22.58
CA GLN A 1 4.49 6.01 -21.80
C GLN A 1 4.57 6.46 -20.35
N GLN A 2 3.43 6.55 -19.65
CA GLN A 2 3.36 6.78 -18.21
C GLN A 2 2.38 5.75 -17.63
N ALA A 3 2.66 5.27 -16.42
CA ALA A 3 1.79 4.38 -15.68
C ALA A 3 1.27 5.11 -14.42
N TYR A 4 0.06 4.78 -14.01
CA TYR A 4 -0.54 5.30 -12.78
C TYR A 4 -0.76 4.14 -11.82
N LEU A 5 -0.03 4.16 -10.71
CA LEU A 5 -0.11 3.15 -9.65
C LEU A 5 -0.94 3.72 -8.50
N LYS A 6 -1.90 2.94 -8.01
CA LYS A 6 -2.76 3.29 -6.88
C LYS A 6 -3.03 2.05 -6.04
N ALA A 7 -2.95 2.17 -4.72
CA ALA A 7 -3.41 1.13 -3.82
C ALA A 7 -4.96 0.94 -3.93
N PRO A 8 -5.48 -0.29 -3.76
CA PRO A 8 -6.90 -0.56 -3.77
C PRO A 8 -7.64 0.04 -2.55
N ASN A 9 -6.95 0.25 -1.44
CA ASN A 9 -7.47 0.69 -0.13
C ASN A 9 -6.77 1.98 0.34
N THR A 10 -6.85 3.04 -0.45
CA THR A 10 -6.24 4.34 -0.09
C THR A 10 -7.14 5.14 0.84
N ASP A 11 -6.79 5.24 2.13
CA ASP A 11 -7.31 6.27 3.02
C ASP A 11 -6.38 7.48 3.10
N ALA A 12 -6.96 8.63 3.49
CA ALA A 12 -6.29 9.93 3.45
C ALA A 12 -5.01 10.01 4.31
N THR A 13 -4.83 9.08 5.25
CA THR A 13 -3.71 9.05 6.19
C THR A 13 -2.70 7.95 5.90
N ASP A 14 -2.92 7.07 4.92
CA ASP A 14 -2.11 5.84 4.78
C ASP A 14 -0.71 6.11 4.23
N THR A 15 -0.47 7.30 3.69
CA THR A 15 0.83 7.74 3.16
C THR A 15 1.39 6.81 2.07
N PHE A 16 0.51 6.29 1.20
CA PHE A 16 0.93 5.56 0.00
C PHE A 16 1.92 6.40 -0.82
N GLY A 17 3.05 5.79 -1.19
CA GLY A 17 4.13 6.49 -1.87
C GLY A 17 5.17 7.12 -0.93
N SER A 18 5.06 6.87 0.38
CA SER A 18 6.06 7.31 1.38
C SER A 18 7.47 6.79 1.11
N SER A 19 7.58 5.63 0.48
CA SER A 19 8.84 5.07 -0.05
C SER A 19 8.58 4.28 -1.32
N VAL A 20 9.56 4.26 -2.23
CA VAL A 20 9.50 3.55 -3.51
C VAL A 20 10.83 2.85 -3.77
N ALA A 21 10.78 1.58 -4.14
CA ALA A 21 11.93 0.81 -4.60
C ALA A 21 11.63 0.12 -5.93
N LEU A 22 12.63 0.04 -6.81
CA LEU A 22 12.53 -0.56 -8.14
C LEU A 22 13.61 -1.63 -8.30
N ALA A 23 13.23 -2.79 -8.86
CA ALA A 23 14.15 -3.84 -9.23
C ALA A 23 13.64 -4.57 -10.48
N GLY A 24 14.30 -4.37 -11.62
CA GLY A 24 13.84 -4.89 -12.91
C GLY A 24 12.46 -4.32 -13.26
N ASP A 25 11.50 -5.22 -13.50
CA ASP A 25 10.11 -4.87 -13.84
C ASP A 25 9.21 -4.76 -12.60
N THR A 26 9.79 -4.85 -11.39
CA THR A 26 9.05 -4.83 -10.13
C THR A 26 9.18 -3.49 -9.43
N ALA A 27 8.05 -2.95 -8.97
CA ALA A 27 7.99 -1.78 -8.10
C ALA A 27 7.38 -2.14 -6.74
N VAL A 28 7.99 -1.65 -5.67
CA VAL A 28 7.44 -1.73 -4.32
C VAL A 28 7.13 -0.32 -3.83
N VAL A 29 5.90 -0.10 -3.38
CA VAL A 29 5.45 1.19 -2.85
C VAL A 29 4.98 1.02 -1.40
N GLY A 30 5.56 1.79 -0.48
CA GLY A 30 5.20 1.76 0.94
C GLY A 30 4.05 2.70 1.31
N ALA A 31 3.22 2.27 2.24
CA ALA A 31 2.19 3.07 2.92
C ALA A 31 2.36 2.88 4.43
N ILE A 32 3.23 3.69 5.06
CA ILE A 32 3.68 3.47 6.45
C ILE A 32 2.57 3.63 7.50
N LEU A 33 1.47 4.30 7.15
CA LEU A 33 0.35 4.56 8.05
C LEU A 33 -0.92 3.78 7.69
N GLU A 34 -0.84 2.89 6.71
CA GLU A 34 -1.96 2.03 6.37
C GLU A 34 -2.43 1.24 7.58
N ALA A 35 -3.74 1.22 7.77
CA ALA A 35 -4.38 0.49 8.83
C ALA A 35 -4.95 -0.81 8.25
N SER A 36 -4.39 -1.96 8.62
CA SER A 36 -5.05 -3.25 8.41
C SER A 36 -4.46 -4.30 9.33
N ALA A 37 -5.32 -5.08 9.99
CA ALA A 37 -4.91 -6.28 10.70
C ALA A 37 -4.81 -7.49 9.76
N THR A 38 -5.23 -7.34 8.51
CA THR A 38 -5.22 -8.42 7.51
C THR A 38 -3.90 -8.45 6.74
N ILE A 39 -3.25 -9.62 6.68
CA ILE A 39 -2.07 -9.89 5.85
C ILE A 39 -2.50 -10.47 4.49
N VAL A 40 -3.72 -10.15 4.02
CA VAL A 40 -4.26 -10.77 2.81
C VAL A 40 -3.88 -9.90 1.61
N PRO A 41 -3.18 -10.43 0.58
CA PRO A 41 -2.73 -9.65 -0.58
C PRO A 41 -3.84 -8.99 -1.42
N ASN A 42 -5.11 -9.19 -1.05
CA ASN A 42 -6.30 -8.61 -1.65
C ASN A 42 -7.42 -8.57 -0.58
N GLY A 43 -7.08 -8.18 0.65
CA GLY A 43 -8.10 -7.87 1.66
C GLY A 43 -9.14 -6.93 1.05
N ASP A 44 -10.37 -7.00 1.54
CA ASP A 44 -11.49 -6.17 1.09
C ASP A 44 -11.27 -4.65 1.26
N GLY A 45 -10.10 -4.25 1.75
CA GLY A 45 -9.66 -2.86 1.84
C GLY A 45 -10.47 -2.05 2.84
N VAL A 46 -11.27 -2.73 3.68
CA VAL A 46 -12.16 -2.09 4.66
C VAL A 46 -11.73 -2.33 6.10
N ASP A 47 -10.81 -3.27 6.35
CA ASP A 47 -10.26 -3.42 7.69
C ASP A 47 -9.23 -2.33 7.99
N ASN A 48 -9.64 -1.35 8.79
CA ASN A 48 -8.81 -0.26 9.32
C ASN A 48 -8.58 -0.38 10.84
N SER A 49 -8.71 -1.58 11.41
CA SER A 49 -8.67 -1.78 12.86
C SER A 49 -7.28 -1.66 13.48
N ALA A 50 -6.20 -1.80 12.70
CA ALA A 50 -4.81 -1.75 13.17
C ALA A 50 -4.08 -0.49 12.67
N TYR A 51 -4.37 0.65 13.28
CA TYR A 51 -3.79 1.94 12.90
C TYR A 51 -2.26 1.93 12.86
N GLY A 52 -1.67 2.34 11.73
CA GLY A 52 -0.22 2.45 11.56
C GLY A 52 0.52 1.11 11.49
N ALA A 53 -0.17 0.01 11.18
CA ALA A 53 0.47 -1.28 10.90
C ALA A 53 1.42 -1.19 9.69
N GLY A 54 1.03 -0.37 8.71
CA GLY A 54 1.75 -0.14 7.47
C GLY A 54 1.60 -1.29 6.46
N ALA A 55 1.79 -0.99 5.18
CA ALA A 55 1.94 -2.04 4.17
C ALA A 55 2.91 -1.66 3.04
N ALA A 56 3.19 -2.66 2.20
CA ALA A 56 3.97 -2.56 0.98
C ALA A 56 3.19 -3.18 -0.18
N TYR A 57 3.02 -2.40 -1.23
CA TYR A 57 2.31 -2.80 -2.45
C TYR A 57 3.32 -3.19 -3.52
N LEU A 58 3.13 -4.37 -4.10
CA LEU A 58 3.94 -4.88 -5.20
C LEU A 58 3.21 -4.62 -6.53
N PHE A 59 3.92 -4.02 -7.48
CA PHE A 59 3.50 -3.83 -8.86
C PHE A 59 4.48 -4.49 -9.82
#